data_AF-A0A820KVL7-F1
#
_entry.id   AF-A0A820KVL7-F1
#
_cell.length_a   1.000
_cell.length_b   1.000
_cell.length_c   1.000
_cell.angle_alpha   90.00
_cell.angle_beta   90.00
_cell.angle_gamma   90.00
#
_symmetry.space_group_name_H-M   'P 1'
#
loop_
_entity.id
_entity.type
_entity.pdbx_description
1 polymer ?
#
loop_
_entity_poly.entity_id
_entity_poly.type
_entity_poly.pdbx_seq_one_letter_code
_entity_poly.pdbx_strand_id
1 'polypeptide(L)'
;FREMAIVEASSVWGLLRGLETFSQLIYIDEQNYVVINSSVNITDSPRFNHRGIMLDTARHFLPVPIIKKNLDIMSYNKLNVFHWHLVDDQSFPFESTSFPDLSRNGAFSPDHVYTPADVADVIEHARLRGIRVIPEIDTPGHTFSWSKSMPE
;
A
#
# COMPACT_ATOMS: atom_id res chain seq x y z
N PHE A 1 24.44 -26.63 22.35
CA PHE A 1 24.22 -26.26 20.93
C PHE A 1 23.17 -25.17 20.92
N ARG A 2 23.43 -24.00 20.32
CA ARG A 2 22.38 -22.98 20.13
C ARG A 2 21.62 -23.35 18.87
N GLU A 3 20.36 -23.70 19.01
CA GLU A 3 19.46 -23.83 17.87
C GLU A 3 19.24 -22.43 17.27
N MET A 4 19.46 -22.29 15.96
CA MET A 4 19.34 -21.02 15.25
C MET A 4 18.31 -21.17 14.14
N ALA A 5 17.39 -20.22 14.03
CA ALA A 5 16.52 -20.07 12.87
C ALA A 5 17.23 -19.21 11.81
N ILE A 6 17.10 -19.59 10.54
CA ILE A 6 17.73 -18.93 9.41
C ILE A 6 16.64 -18.55 8.40
N VAL A 7 16.61 -17.28 7.99
CA VAL A 7 15.76 -16.77 6.90
C VAL A 7 16.68 -16.25 5.81
N GLU A 8 16.68 -16.91 4.66
CA GLU A 8 17.53 -16.58 3.52
C GLU A 8 16.69 -16.22 2.29
N ALA A 9 17.16 -15.24 1.52
CA ALA A 9 16.59 -14.92 0.22
C ALA A 9 17.62 -14.27 -0.70
N SER A 10 17.40 -14.38 -2.01
CA SER A 10 18.23 -13.76 -3.04
C SER A 10 18.03 -12.25 -3.17
N SER A 11 17.04 -11.67 -2.50
CA SER A 11 16.76 -10.24 -2.50
C SER A 11 16.13 -9.78 -1.19
N VAL A 12 16.22 -8.47 -0.91
CA VAL A 12 15.52 -7.82 0.22
C VAL A 12 14.01 -8.07 0.18
N TRP A 13 13.43 -8.19 -1.01
CA TRP A 13 11.99 -8.46 -1.18
C TRP A 13 11.61 -9.86 -0.70
N GLY A 14 12.45 -10.86 -0.99
CA GLY A 14 12.26 -12.23 -0.48
C GLY A 14 12.41 -12.28 1.04
N LEU A 15 13.37 -11.54 1.61
CA LEU A 15 13.52 -11.43 3.08
C LEU A 15 12.27 -10.87 3.74
N LEU A 16 11.66 -9.81 3.20
CA LEU A 16 10.40 -9.27 3.74
C LEU A 16 9.27 -10.32 3.76
N ARG A 17 9.18 -11.18 2.73
CA ARG A 17 8.17 -12.24 2.68
C ARG A 17 8.50 -13.41 3.62
N GLY A 18 9.79 -13.75 3.74
CA GLY A 18 10.28 -14.75 4.69
C GLY A 18 10.05 -14.35 6.15
N LEU A 19 10.25 -13.08 6.50
CA LEU A 19 9.98 -12.55 7.84
C LEU A 19 8.50 -12.63 8.21
N GLU A 20 7.59 -12.38 7.26
CA GLU A 20 6.15 -12.55 7.49
C GLU A 20 5.77 -14.03 7.67
N THR A 21 6.35 -14.94 6.88
CA THR A 21 6.13 -16.38 7.12
C THR A 21 6.70 -16.79 8.48
N PHE A 22 7.87 -16.27 8.86
CA PHE A 22 8.49 -16.56 10.15
C PHE A 22 7.62 -16.07 11.32
N SER A 23 7.04 -14.87 11.25
CA SER A 23 6.14 -14.37 12.29
C SER A 23 4.90 -15.26 12.46
N GLN A 24 4.36 -15.80 11.35
CA GLN A 24 3.21 -16.70 11.35
C GLN A 24 3.50 -18.11 11.90
N LEU A 25 4.78 -18.49 12.03
CA LEU A 25 5.18 -19.76 12.68
C LEU A 25 5.28 -19.64 14.20
N ILE A 26 5.27 -18.41 14.74
CA ILE A 26 5.32 -18.15 16.17
C ILE A 26 3.91 -18.24 16.74
N TYR A 27 3.74 -19.00 17.81
CA TYR A 27 2.47 -19.10 18.52
C TYR A 27 2.69 -19.12 20.04
N ILE A 28 1.61 -18.89 20.79
CA ILE A 28 1.60 -18.99 22.24
C ILE A 28 0.96 -20.35 22.59
N ASP A 29 1.67 -21.17 23.36
CA ASP A 29 1.15 -22.47 23.80
C ASP A 29 0.17 -22.35 24.98
N GLU A 30 -0.39 -23.49 25.43
CA GLU A 30 -1.32 -23.53 26.57
C GLU A 30 -0.70 -23.07 27.89
N GLN A 31 0.63 -23.06 27.99
CA GLN A 31 1.39 -22.63 29.15
C GLN A 31 1.85 -21.16 29.05
N ASN A 32 1.37 -20.41 28.05
CA ASN A 32 1.74 -19.03 27.74
C ASN A 32 3.22 -18.83 27.38
N TYR A 33 3.89 -19.85 26.84
CA TYR A 33 5.23 -19.70 26.28
C TYR A 33 5.16 -19.30 24.81
N VAL A 34 6.10 -18.45 24.40
CA VAL A 34 6.33 -18.15 22.98
C VAL A 34 7.09 -19.32 22.37
N VAL A 35 6.43 -20.04 21.47
CA VAL A 35 6.95 -21.23 20.81
C VAL A 35 7.13 -20.98 19.32
N ILE A 36 8.19 -21.55 18.77
CA ILE A 36 8.46 -21.58 17.33
C ILE A 36 8.51 -23.05 16.93
N ASN A 37 7.79 -23.42 15.86
CA ASN A 37 7.85 -24.78 15.35
C ASN A 37 9.26 -25.09 14.79
N SER A 38 10.06 -25.85 15.55
CA SER A 38 11.50 -26.04 15.32
C SER A 38 11.85 -27.05 14.23
N SER A 39 10.87 -27.81 13.72
CA SER A 39 11.09 -28.90 12.75
C SER A 39 10.58 -28.55 11.35
N VAL A 40 10.70 -27.28 10.95
CA VAL A 40 10.11 -26.77 9.71
C VAL A 40 11.20 -26.22 8.78
N ASN A 41 11.21 -26.71 7.54
CA ASN A 41 11.99 -26.16 6.44
C ASN A 41 11.03 -25.70 5.34
N ILE A 42 11.04 -24.40 5.01
CA ILE A 42 10.13 -23.79 4.03
C ILE A 42 10.94 -23.27 2.85
N THR A 43 10.56 -23.70 1.65
CA THR A 43 10.97 -23.09 0.39
C THR A 43 9.74 -22.47 -0.24
N ASP A 44 9.75 -21.14 -0.45
CA ASP A 44 8.57 -20.39 -0.89
C ASP A 44 8.92 -19.44 -2.04
N SER A 45 7.98 -19.26 -2.98
CA SER A 45 8.08 -18.30 -4.07
C SER A 45 6.68 -17.96 -4.62
N PRO A 46 6.44 -16.72 -5.07
CA PRO A 46 5.13 -16.34 -5.56
C PRO A 46 4.84 -16.96 -6.94
N ARG A 47 3.64 -17.51 -7.11
CA ARG A 47 3.15 -17.98 -8.43
C ARG A 47 3.02 -16.85 -9.46
N PHE A 48 2.63 -15.65 -9.02
CA PHE A 48 2.41 -14.48 -9.88
C PHE A 48 3.18 -13.27 -9.36
N ASN A 49 3.81 -12.53 -10.29
CA ASN A 49 4.63 -11.36 -9.95
C ASN A 49 3.81 -10.11 -9.58
N HIS A 50 2.60 -9.96 -10.13
CA HIS A 50 1.71 -8.84 -9.82
C HIS A 50 0.58 -9.32 -8.91
N ARG A 51 0.55 -8.84 -7.66
CA ARG A 51 -0.47 -9.20 -6.67
C ARG A 51 -0.92 -7.91 -5.98
N GLY A 52 -2.05 -7.37 -6.41
CA GLY A 52 -2.44 -6.03 -6.04
C GLY A 52 -3.82 -5.89 -5.40
N ILE A 53 -3.98 -4.77 -4.72
CA ILE A 53 -5.26 -4.21 -4.26
C ILE A 53 -5.38 -2.82 -4.84
N MET A 54 -6.60 -2.46 -5.25
CA MET A 54 -6.95 -1.11 -5.63
C MET A 54 -7.72 -0.44 -4.49
N LEU A 55 -7.34 0.79 -4.12
CA LEU A 55 -8.17 1.66 -3.29
C LEU A 55 -8.60 2.86 -4.10
N ASP A 56 -9.89 3.16 -4.03
CA ASP A 56 -10.54 4.33 -4.60
C ASP A 56 -10.62 5.42 -3.53
N THR A 57 -9.88 6.50 -3.76
CA THR A 57 -9.87 7.67 -2.88
C THR A 57 -10.63 8.86 -3.45
N ALA A 58 -11.24 8.69 -4.62
CA ALA A 58 -11.97 9.73 -5.33
C ALA A 58 -13.45 9.73 -4.97
N ARG A 59 -14.06 8.55 -4.85
CA ARG A 59 -15.48 8.42 -4.44
C ARG A 59 -15.66 8.82 -2.97
N HIS A 60 -14.70 8.44 -2.13
CA HIS A 60 -14.58 8.88 -0.75
C HIS A 60 -13.10 9.08 -0.40
N PHE A 61 -12.77 10.20 0.24
CA PHE A 61 -11.41 10.44 0.69
C PHE A 61 -11.02 9.46 1.81
N LEU A 62 -9.83 8.86 1.69
CA LEU A 62 -9.25 8.01 2.73
C LEU A 62 -8.08 8.73 3.40
N PRO A 63 -8.09 8.96 4.72
CA PRO A 63 -6.95 9.55 5.40
C PRO A 63 -5.68 8.72 5.21
N VAL A 64 -4.52 9.38 5.09
CA VAL A 64 -3.19 8.73 4.94
C VAL A 64 -2.96 7.59 5.94
N PRO A 65 -3.29 7.70 7.24
CA PRO A 65 -3.15 6.58 8.18
C PRO A 65 -3.92 5.32 7.77
N ILE A 66 -5.07 5.45 7.12
CA ILE A 66 -5.88 4.32 6.64
C ILE A 66 -5.22 3.67 5.42
N ILE A 67 -4.65 4.47 4.51
CA ILE A 67 -3.87 3.94 3.38
C ILE A 67 -2.65 3.17 3.88
N LYS A 68 -1.91 3.72 4.85
CA LYS A 68 -0.75 3.06 5.47
C LYS A 68 -1.13 1.76 6.18
N LYS A 69 -2.26 1.72 6.88
CA LYS A 69 -2.80 0.50 7.48
C LYS A 69 -3.15 -0.56 6.43
N ASN A 70 -3.67 -0.17 5.27
CA ASN A 70 -3.90 -1.10 4.17
C ASN A 70 -2.58 -1.66 3.62
N LEU A 71 -1.54 -0.83 3.50
CA LEU A 71 -0.20 -1.28 3.09
C LEU A 71 0.40 -2.28 4.09
N ASP A 72 0.16 -2.12 5.39
CA ASP A 72 0.54 -3.12 6.41
C ASP A 72 -0.18 -4.44 6.16
N ILE A 73 -1.50 -4.41 5.99
CA ILE A 73 -2.32 -5.60 5.73
C ILE A 73 -1.88 -6.30 4.42
N MET A 74 -1.58 -5.53 3.39
CA MET A 74 -1.01 -6.03 2.14
C MET A 74 0.30 -6.78 2.36
N SER A 75 1.18 -6.30 3.26
CA SER A 75 2.44 -6.98 3.58
C SER A 75 2.22 -8.31 4.27
N TYR A 76 1.26 -8.40 5.21
CA TYR A 76 0.90 -9.64 5.90
C TYR A 76 0.39 -10.71 4.92
N ASN A 77 -0.32 -10.25 3.87
CA ASN A 77 -0.86 -11.09 2.81
C ASN A 77 0.09 -11.25 1.60
N LYS A 78 1.36 -10.85 1.74
CA LYS A 78 2.40 -10.97 0.71
C LYS A 78 2.04 -10.29 -0.63
N LEU A 79 1.13 -9.31 -0.64
CA LEU A 79 0.83 -8.49 -1.81
C LEU A 79 2.00 -7.54 -2.10
N ASN A 80 2.05 -6.98 -3.32
CA ASN A 80 3.18 -6.16 -3.75
C ASN A 80 2.82 -5.01 -4.72
N VAL A 81 1.54 -4.80 -5.01
CA VAL A 81 1.10 -3.66 -5.82
C VAL A 81 -0.08 -2.97 -5.14
N PHE A 82 0.11 -1.71 -4.78
CA PHE A 82 -0.96 -0.82 -4.39
C PHE A 82 -1.37 0.00 -5.61
N HIS A 83 -2.54 -0.31 -6.16
CA HIS A 83 -3.14 0.46 -7.23
C HIS A 83 -3.96 1.60 -6.60
N TRP A 84 -3.50 2.83 -6.77
CA TRP A 84 -4.11 3.98 -6.15
C TRP A 84 -4.96 4.73 -7.17
N HIS A 85 -6.27 4.44 -7.13
CA HIS A 85 -7.27 5.14 -7.92
C HIS A 85 -7.54 6.49 -7.25
N LEU A 86 -6.76 7.49 -7.69
CA LEU A 86 -6.60 8.77 -7.00
C LEU A 86 -7.77 9.73 -7.24
N VAL A 87 -8.32 9.71 -8.45
CA VAL A 87 -9.23 10.75 -8.98
C VAL A 87 -10.36 10.11 -9.78
N ASP A 88 -11.54 10.73 -9.78
CA ASP A 88 -12.72 10.28 -10.52
C ASP A 88 -13.74 11.45 -10.62
N ASP A 89 -14.98 11.20 -11.04
CA ASP A 89 -16.02 12.21 -11.20
C ASP A 89 -16.33 13.00 -9.92
N GLN A 90 -16.29 12.32 -8.76
CA GLN A 90 -16.75 12.86 -7.49
C GLN A 90 -15.75 13.81 -6.85
N SER A 91 -14.45 13.50 -6.91
CA SER A 91 -13.41 14.36 -6.36
C SER A 91 -12.02 14.19 -6.98
N PHE A 92 -11.22 15.25 -6.89
CA PHE A 92 -9.82 15.31 -7.26
C PHE A 92 -8.96 15.64 -6.02
N PRO A 93 -8.63 14.65 -5.17
CA PRO A 93 -7.88 14.90 -3.94
C PRO A 93 -6.37 15.05 -4.16
N PHE A 94 -5.82 14.68 -5.32
CA PHE A 94 -4.38 14.76 -5.58
C PHE A 94 -3.90 16.20 -5.82
N GLU A 95 -2.92 16.67 -5.05
CA GLU A 95 -2.33 17.99 -5.27
C GLU A 95 -1.25 17.95 -6.37
N SER A 96 -1.59 18.45 -7.55
CA SER A 96 -0.63 18.67 -8.62
C SER A 96 0.16 19.96 -8.40
N THR A 97 1.49 19.87 -8.43
CA THR A 97 2.37 21.05 -8.37
C THR A 97 2.27 21.93 -9.61
N SER A 98 1.95 21.32 -10.77
CA SER A 98 1.84 22.03 -12.05
C SER A 98 0.44 22.60 -12.29
N PHE A 99 -0.58 21.94 -11.73
CA PHE A 99 -1.99 22.32 -11.90
C PHE A 99 -2.70 22.34 -10.54
N PRO A 100 -2.38 23.26 -9.63
CA PRO A 100 -2.89 23.18 -8.26
C PRO A 100 -4.38 23.56 -8.16
N ASP A 101 -4.96 24.13 -9.22
CA ASP A 101 -6.40 24.37 -9.29
C ASP A 101 -7.22 23.07 -9.36
N LEU A 102 -6.62 21.95 -9.80
CA LEU A 102 -7.29 20.63 -9.86
C LEU A 102 -7.78 20.20 -8.48
N SER A 103 -6.91 20.20 -7.46
CA SER A 103 -7.33 19.88 -6.10
C SER A 103 -8.09 21.02 -5.43
N ARG A 104 -7.70 22.29 -5.65
CA ARG A 104 -8.37 23.44 -5.04
C ARG A 104 -9.86 23.53 -5.36
N ASN A 105 -10.27 23.16 -6.57
CA ASN A 105 -11.68 23.20 -7.00
C ASN A 105 -12.33 21.81 -7.15
N GLY A 106 -11.53 20.75 -7.27
CA GLY A 106 -11.99 19.38 -7.51
C GLY A 106 -12.07 18.50 -6.26
N ALA A 107 -11.35 18.80 -5.17
CA ALA A 107 -11.45 18.03 -3.93
C ALA A 107 -12.77 18.29 -3.18
N PHE A 108 -13.14 17.39 -2.25
CA PHE A 108 -14.34 17.58 -1.42
C PHE A 108 -14.24 18.80 -0.48
N SER A 109 -13.07 19.03 0.09
CA SER A 109 -12.72 20.24 0.84
C SER A 109 -11.19 20.38 0.88
N PRO A 110 -10.65 21.53 1.36
CA PRO A 110 -9.21 21.71 1.54
C PRO A 110 -8.54 20.66 2.46
N ASP A 111 -9.30 20.03 3.36
CA ASP A 111 -8.81 18.99 4.28
C ASP A 111 -8.80 17.58 3.64
N HIS A 112 -9.40 17.42 2.46
CA HIS A 112 -9.50 16.16 1.73
C HIS A 112 -8.55 16.14 0.53
N VAL A 113 -7.29 16.50 0.77
CA VAL A 113 -6.24 16.61 -0.24
C VAL A 113 -5.04 15.77 0.16
N TYR A 114 -4.44 15.08 -0.81
CA TYR A 114 -3.13 14.45 -0.67
C TYR A 114 -2.06 15.40 -1.18
N THR A 115 -1.29 15.97 -0.25
CA THR A 115 -0.16 16.84 -0.57
C THR A 115 1.01 16.03 -1.15
N PRO A 116 2.00 16.66 -1.80
CA PRO A 116 3.23 15.99 -2.20
C PRO A 116 3.94 15.27 -1.05
N ALA A 117 3.85 15.80 0.17
CA ALA A 117 4.40 15.17 1.36
C ALA A 117 3.64 13.90 1.75
N ASP A 118 2.30 13.92 1.68
CA ASP A 118 1.47 12.74 1.94
C ASP A 118 1.76 11.63 0.93
N VAL A 119 1.83 11.98 -0.36
CA VAL A 119 2.14 11.03 -1.43
C VAL A 119 3.54 10.42 -1.23
N ALA A 120 4.54 11.24 -0.89
CA ALA A 120 5.89 10.75 -0.59
C ALA A 120 5.93 9.80 0.63
N ASP A 121 5.20 10.13 1.70
CA ASP A 121 5.09 9.28 2.89
C ASP A 121 4.42 7.93 2.57
N VAL A 122 3.35 7.93 1.76
CA VAL A 122 2.70 6.69 1.30
C VAL A 122 3.65 5.84 0.45
N ILE A 123 4.38 6.46 -0.48
CA ILE A 123 5.35 5.76 -1.34
C ILE A 123 6.46 5.12 -0.50
N GLU A 124 7.04 5.85 0.45
CA GLU A 124 8.12 5.32 1.29
C GLU A 124 7.61 4.21 2.23
N HIS A 125 6.43 4.38 2.82
CA HIS A 125 5.81 3.36 3.66
C HIS A 125 5.52 2.07 2.89
N ALA A 126 5.08 2.18 1.63
CA ALA A 126 4.91 1.05 0.72
C ALA A 126 6.25 0.41 0.34
N ARG A 127 7.27 1.21 0.02
CA ARG A 127 8.61 0.74 -0.36
C ARG A 127 9.25 -0.11 0.74
N LEU A 128 9.15 0.30 2.00
CA LEU A 128 9.65 -0.43 3.16
C LEU A 128 9.01 -1.83 3.32
N ARG A 129 7.86 -2.06 2.70
CA ARG A 129 7.12 -3.34 2.68
C ARG A 129 7.28 -4.11 1.36
N GLY A 130 8.05 -3.57 0.41
CA GLY A 130 8.18 -4.14 -0.93
C GLY A 130 6.88 -4.08 -1.70
N ILE A 131 6.13 -2.98 -1.56
CA ILE A 131 4.89 -2.71 -2.29
C ILE A 131 5.15 -1.56 -3.27
N ARG A 132 4.83 -1.77 -4.54
CA ARG A 132 4.85 -0.73 -5.58
C ARG A 132 3.58 0.10 -5.47
N VAL A 133 3.69 1.42 -5.61
CA VAL A 133 2.53 2.30 -5.76
C VAL A 133 2.35 2.60 -7.24
N ILE A 134 1.17 2.30 -7.78
CA ILE A 134 0.79 2.62 -9.16
C ILE A 134 -0.33 3.65 -9.07
N PRO A 135 -0.09 4.93 -9.43
CA PRO A 135 -1.15 5.92 -9.48
C PRO A 135 -2.02 5.69 -10.72
N GLU A 136 -3.33 5.92 -10.57
CA GLU A 136 -4.27 5.98 -11.68
C GLU A 136 -4.89 7.37 -11.76
N ILE A 137 -4.88 7.89 -12.98
CA ILE A 137 -5.38 9.20 -13.39
C ILE A 137 -6.24 8.91 -14.62
N ASP A 138 -7.51 8.54 -14.38
CA ASP A 138 -8.41 7.99 -15.41
C ASP A 138 -8.85 9.05 -16.43
N THR A 139 -8.89 8.67 -17.71
CA THR A 139 -9.30 9.52 -18.84
C THR A 139 -9.81 8.66 -20.02
N PRO A 140 -10.73 9.17 -20.87
CA PRO A 140 -11.38 10.48 -20.82
C PRO A 140 -12.66 10.50 -19.97
N GLY A 141 -13.23 9.33 -19.64
CA GLY A 141 -14.34 9.21 -18.67
C GLY A 141 -13.86 9.41 -17.25
N HIS A 142 -14.78 9.45 -16.28
CA HIS A 142 -14.42 9.62 -14.86
C HIS A 142 -13.66 10.93 -14.54
N THR A 143 -13.97 12.00 -15.28
CA THR A 143 -13.24 13.28 -15.21
C THR A 143 -14.08 14.48 -14.78
N PHE A 144 -15.31 14.30 -14.29
CA PHE A 144 -16.17 15.43 -13.92
C PHE A 144 -15.56 16.37 -12.87
N SER A 145 -14.86 15.85 -11.86
CA SER A 145 -14.20 16.68 -10.83
C SER A 145 -13.12 17.61 -11.38
N TRP A 146 -12.54 17.25 -12.54
CA TRP A 146 -11.47 17.97 -13.21
C TRP A 146 -12.02 19.20 -13.95
N SER A 147 -13.24 19.07 -14.51
CA SER A 147 -13.93 20.14 -15.24
C SER A 147 -14.23 21.36 -14.37
N LYS A 148 -14.33 21.19 -13.05
CA LYS A 148 -14.48 22.29 -12.09
C LYS A 148 -13.27 23.23 -12.08
N SER A 149 -12.11 22.73 -12.49
CA SER A 149 -10.85 23.48 -12.53
C SER A 149 -10.45 23.88 -13.95
N MET A 150 -10.86 23.10 -14.95
CA MET A 150 -10.55 23.30 -16.37
C MET A 150 -11.85 23.28 -17.19
N PRO A 151 -12.58 24.41 -17.30
CA PRO A 151 -13.89 24.48 -17.95
C PRO A 151 -13.85 24.62 -19.49
N GLU A 152 -12.67 24.81 -20.09
CA GLU A 152 -12.45 24.88 -21.55
C GLU A 152 -12.14 23.50 -22.15
#